data_AF-A0A835BTM4-F1
#
_entry.id   AF-A0A835BTM4-F1
#
_cell.length_a   1.000
_cell.length_b   1.000
_cell.length_c   1.000
_cell.angle_alpha   90.00
_cell.angle_beta   90.00
_cell.angle_gamma   90.00
#
_symmetry.space_group_name_H-M   'P 1'
#
loop_
_entity.id
_entity.type
_entity.pdbx_description
1 polymer ?
#
loop_
_entity_poly.entity_id
_entity_poly.type
_entity_poly.pdbx_seq_one_letter_code
_entity_poly.pdbx_strand_id
1 'polypeptide(L)'
;MLVWWLEMHGKIDSKMLSPKSTYCAYIVFKVQADTAYGHKHPEQKASVILGGNNSVRLVRLDDSDSDDEGGLEIPGNVLLPRERADGWKELELGEFYTDEGQDGEF
;
A
#
# COMPACT_ATOMS: atom_id res chain seq x y z
N MET A 1 7.62 20.04 17.46
CA MET A 1 6.52 19.24 16.88
C MET A 1 7.18 18.24 15.95
N LEU A 2 7.12 16.95 16.25
CA LEU A 2 7.70 15.91 15.39
C LEU A 2 6.62 15.48 14.42
N VAL A 3 6.82 15.77 13.13
CA VAL A 3 5.93 15.32 12.07
C VAL A 3 6.59 14.08 11.46
N TRP A 4 5.86 12.96 11.43
CA TRP A 4 6.33 11.69 10.86
C TRP A 4 5.44 11.36 9.67
N TRP A 5 5.90 11.62 8.44
CA TRP A 5 5.30 11.06 7.24
C TRP A 5 6.30 10.08 6.62
N LEU A 6 5.85 8.85 6.40
CA LEU A 6 6.56 7.89 5.57
C LEU A 6 5.99 8.01 4.16
N GLU A 7 6.79 8.51 3.24
CA GLU A 7 6.43 8.61 1.83
C GLU A 7 7.36 7.72 1.01
N MET A 8 6.77 6.83 0.23
CA MET A 8 7.50 5.87 -0.60
C MET A 8 7.03 5.99 -2.04
N HIS A 9 7.99 6.05 -2.97
CA HIS A 9 7.74 6.15 -4.40
C HIS A 9 8.49 5.03 -5.12
N GLY A 10 7.86 4.44 -6.12
CA GLY A 10 8.47 3.47 -7.01
C GLY A 10 8.04 3.74 -8.45
N LYS A 11 8.93 3.49 -9.41
CA LYS A 11 8.63 3.59 -10.84
C LYS A 11 9.12 2.32 -11.53
N ILE A 12 8.25 1.74 -12.35
CA ILE A 12 8.56 0.61 -13.24
C ILE A 12 8.11 0.98 -14.65
N ASP A 13 8.92 0.64 -15.65
CA ASP A 13 8.49 0.79 -17.04
C ASP A 13 7.48 -0.32 -17.36
N SER A 14 6.25 0.06 -17.73
CA SER A 14 5.20 -0.90 -18.07
C SER A 14 5.55 -1.77 -19.26
N LYS A 15 6.50 -1.36 -20.12
CA LYS A 15 7.02 -2.15 -21.24
C LYS A 15 7.83 -3.37 -20.78
N MET A 16 8.29 -3.38 -19.53
CA MET A 16 8.94 -4.55 -18.92
C MET A 16 7.93 -5.62 -18.49
N LEU A 17 6.66 -5.26 -18.42
CA LEU A 17 5.58 -6.15 -18.04
C LEU A 17 4.97 -6.78 -19.29
N SER A 18 4.43 -7.99 -19.16
CA SER A 18 3.64 -8.57 -20.24
C SER A 18 2.42 -7.68 -20.53
N PRO A 19 2.12 -7.39 -21.79
CA PRO A 19 0.98 -6.55 -22.17
C PRO A 19 -0.35 -7.29 -21.96
N LYS A 20 -1.47 -6.55 -22.07
CA LYS A 20 -2.84 -7.05 -21.91
C LYS A 20 -3.08 -7.80 -20.61
N SER A 21 -2.43 -7.36 -19.54
CA SER A 21 -2.45 -8.06 -18.26
C SER A 21 -2.77 -7.09 -17.12
N THR A 22 -3.56 -7.55 -16.15
CA THR A 22 -3.77 -6.82 -14.90
C THR A 22 -2.70 -7.19 -13.90
N TYR A 23 -2.05 -6.18 -13.33
CA TYR A 23 -1.06 -6.32 -12.27
C TYR A 23 -1.55 -5.66 -11.00
N CYS A 24 -1.22 -6.26 -9.87
CA CYS A 24 -1.38 -5.66 -8.54
C CYS A 24 -0.01 -5.27 -7.98
N ALA A 25 0.08 -4.08 -7.40
CA ALA A 25 1.26 -3.63 -6.69
C ALA A 25 1.12 -3.94 -5.20
N TYR A 26 2.16 -4.53 -4.61
CA TYR A 26 2.22 -4.85 -3.19
C TYR A 26 3.43 -4.18 -2.54
N ILE A 27 3.28 -3.77 -1.28
CA ILE A 27 4.41 -3.53 -0.39
C ILE A 27 4.61 -4.73 0.51
N VAL A 28 5.87 -5.15 0.70
CA VAL A 28 6.25 -6.22 1.62
C VAL A 28 7.24 -5.65 2.63
N PHE A 29 6.94 -5.77 3.92
CA PHE A 29 7.69 -5.08 4.98
C PHE A 29 7.69 -5.84 6.30
N LYS A 30 8.60 -5.44 7.20
CA LYS A 30 8.63 -5.84 8.61
C LYS A 30 8.64 -4.59 9.47
N VAL A 31 7.90 -4.63 10.57
CA VAL A 31 7.90 -3.57 11.59
C VAL A 31 8.59 -4.13 12.83
N GLN A 32 9.59 -3.42 13.35
CA GLN A 32 10.20 -3.79 14.63
C GLN A 32 9.30 -3.30 15.77
N ALA A 33 8.94 -4.22 16.67
CA ALA A 33 7.94 -4.00 17.72
C ALA A 33 8.35 -2.97 18.79
N ASP A 34 9.64 -2.62 18.88
CA ASP A 34 10.22 -1.76 19.93
C ASP A 34 10.38 -0.29 19.53
N THR A 35 10.19 0.05 18.25
CA THR A 35 10.48 1.40 17.71
C THR A 35 9.29 2.04 16.98
N ALA A 36 8.20 1.29 16.78
CA ALA A 36 7.02 1.72 16.04
C ALA A 36 6.05 2.59 16.88
N TYR A 37 6.55 3.64 17.52
CA TYR A 37 5.68 4.69 18.08
C TYR A 37 5.21 5.60 16.94
N GLY A 38 3.97 5.43 16.47
CA GLY A 38 3.32 6.43 15.58
C GLY A 38 2.52 5.91 14.39
N HIS A 39 2.39 4.61 14.17
CA HIS A 39 1.62 4.07 13.04
C HIS A 39 0.12 3.88 13.31
N LYS A 40 -0.38 4.41 14.43
CA LYS A 40 -1.74 4.11 14.92
C LYS A 40 -2.82 4.95 14.23
N HIS A 41 -2.52 6.16 13.76
CA HIS A 41 -3.44 7.07 13.05
C HIS A 41 -2.64 8.24 12.43
N PRO A 42 -3.09 8.87 11.32
CA PRO A 42 -4.30 8.61 10.53
C PRO A 42 -4.12 7.53 9.44
N GLU A 43 -5.21 7.21 8.75
CA GLU A 43 -5.23 6.39 7.54
C GLU A 43 -4.19 6.89 6.52
N GLN A 44 -3.45 5.96 5.92
CA GLN A 44 -2.44 6.24 4.93
C GLN A 44 -3.05 6.09 3.53
N LYS A 45 -2.52 6.83 2.56
CA LYS A 45 -2.93 6.73 1.16
C LYS A 45 -1.89 5.94 0.38
N ALA A 46 -2.33 4.87 -0.26
CA ALA A 46 -1.57 4.19 -1.29
C ALA A 46 -2.13 4.59 -2.65
N SER A 47 -1.26 4.83 -3.63
CA SER A 47 -1.68 5.13 -4.99
C SER A 47 -0.82 4.41 -6.03
N VAL A 48 -1.46 3.92 -7.08
CA VAL A 48 -0.80 3.33 -8.25
C VAL A 48 -1.30 4.03 -9.50
N ILE A 49 -0.37 4.51 -10.33
CA ILE A 49 -0.67 5.35 -11.49
C ILE A 49 -0.07 4.72 -12.75
N LEU A 50 -0.87 4.58 -13.81
CA LEU A 50 -0.42 4.16 -15.14
C LEU A 50 -1.24 4.84 -16.24
N GLY A 51 -0.58 5.51 -17.19
CA GLY A 51 -1.24 6.01 -18.41
C GLY A 51 -2.43 6.94 -18.15
N GLY A 52 -2.39 7.73 -17.07
CA GLY A 52 -3.50 8.58 -16.63
C GLY A 52 -4.54 7.89 -15.73
N ASN A 53 -4.52 6.56 -15.60
CA ASN A 53 -5.32 5.84 -14.61
C ASN A 53 -4.68 5.98 -13.23
N ASN A 54 -5.49 6.18 -12.19
CA ASN A 54 -5.03 6.30 -10.80
C ASN A 54 -5.92 5.43 -9.90
N SER A 55 -5.32 4.41 -9.29
CA SER A 55 -5.92 3.61 -8.23
C SER A 55 -5.46 4.17 -6.89
N VAL A 56 -6.40 4.54 -6.02
CA VAL A 56 -6.10 5.05 -4.67
C VAL A 56 -6.78 4.15 -3.64
N ARG A 57 -6.03 3.72 -2.64
CA ARG A 57 -6.51 2.90 -1.52
C ARG A 57 -6.19 3.58 -0.18
N LEU A 58 -7.08 3.42 0.79
CA LEU A 58 -6.81 3.76 2.18
C LEU A 58 -6.22 2.52 2.85
N VAL A 59 -5.09 2.69 3.53
CA VAL A 59 -4.34 1.58 4.11
C VAL A 59 -3.85 1.94 5.50
N ARG A 60 -3.54 0.92 6.30
CA ARG A 60 -2.89 1.07 7.60
C ARG A 60 -1.79 0.02 7.75
N LEU A 61 -0.54 0.44 7.95
CA LEU A 61 0.59 -0.51 8.04
C LEU A 61 0.71 -1.22 9.40
N ASP A 62 -0.01 -0.73 10.41
CA ASP A 62 -0.03 -1.32 11.74
C ASP A 62 -1.40 -1.95 12.03
N ASP A 63 -1.34 -3.20 12.47
CA ASP A 63 -2.49 -4.01 12.86
C ASP A 63 -2.39 -4.34 14.35
N SER A 64 -1.71 -3.48 15.12
CA SER A 64 -1.69 -3.63 16.57
C SER A 64 -3.12 -3.52 17.08
N ASP A 65 -3.70 -4.69 17.37
CA ASP A 65 -4.89 -4.84 18.19
C ASP A 65 -4.67 -3.95 19.41
N SER A 66 -5.33 -2.80 19.42
CA SER A 66 -5.48 -2.06 20.65
C SER A 66 -6.34 -2.96 21.52
N ASP A 67 -5.72 -3.64 22.48
CA ASP A 67 -6.35 -4.27 23.65
C ASP A 67 -7.21 -3.27 24.48
N ASP A 68 -7.39 -2.03 24.01
CA ASP A 68 -8.39 -1.10 24.48
C ASP A 68 -9.79 -1.66 24.20
N GLU A 69 -10.57 -1.86 25.25
CA GLU A 69 -12.02 -2.17 25.26
C GLU A 69 -12.92 -1.15 24.51
N GLY A 70 -12.34 -0.35 23.60
CA GLY A 70 -13.01 0.63 22.76
C GLY A 70 -12.49 0.61 21.32
N GLY A 71 -12.15 -0.57 20.79
CA GLY A 71 -11.63 -0.78 19.44
C GLY A 71 -12.32 0.12 18.42
N LEU A 72 -11.55 1.06 17.85
CA LEU A 72 -12.05 1.92 16.80
C LEU A 72 -12.44 1.04 15.62
N GLU A 73 -13.72 1.04 15.27
CA GLU A 73 -14.22 0.34 14.08
C GLU A 73 -13.39 0.82 12.89
N ILE A 74 -12.53 -0.06 12.38
CA ILE A 74 -11.77 0.23 11.16
C ILE A 74 -12.82 0.36 10.05
N PRO A 75 -12.89 1.51 9.36
CA PRO A 75 -13.82 1.66 8.26
C PRO A 75 -13.58 0.53 7.24
N GLY A 76 -14.64 -0.14 6.79
CA GLY A 76 -14.52 -1.33 5.92
C GLY A 76 -13.83 -1.11 4.57
N ASN A 77 -13.44 0.13 4.24
CA ASN A 77 -12.69 0.50 3.05
C ASN A 77 -11.17 0.62 3.29
N VAL A 78 -10.68 0.45 4.53
CA VAL A 78 -9.25 0.48 4.87
C VAL A 78 -8.68 -0.93 4.74
N LEU A 79 -7.59 -1.07 3.99
CA LEU A 79 -6.88 -2.34 3.85
C LEU A 79 -5.80 -2.50 4.92
N LEU A 80 -5.73 -3.72 5.46
CA LEU A 80 -4.74 -4.13 6.45
C LEU A 80 -3.72 -5.11 5.84
N PRO A 81 -2.46 -5.08 6.29
CA PRO A 81 -1.44 -6.00 5.85
C PRO A 81 -1.77 -7.42 6.28
N ARG A 82 -1.50 -8.38 5.39
CA ARG A 82 -1.57 -9.81 5.68
C ARG A 82 -0.19 -10.33 6.07
N GLU A 83 -0.14 -11.19 7.08
CA GLU A 83 1.08 -11.92 7.42
C GLU A 83 1.34 -13.07 6.44
N ARG A 84 2.59 -13.19 5.99
CA ARG A 84 3.08 -14.24 5.11
C ARG A 84 3.74 -15.36 5.93
N ALA A 85 3.88 -16.53 5.31
CA ALA A 85 4.54 -17.69 5.94
C ALA A 85 6.02 -17.47 6.34
N ASP A 86 6.68 -16.45 5.78
CA ASP A 86 8.06 -16.06 6.08
C ASP A 86 8.17 -14.98 7.19
N GLY A 87 7.04 -14.63 7.82
CA GLY A 87 6.92 -13.62 8.87
C GLY A 87 7.04 -12.18 8.36
N TRP A 88 6.99 -11.95 7.04
CA TRP A 88 6.82 -10.61 6.48
C TRP A 88 5.34 -10.23 6.38
N LYS A 89 5.03 -8.94 6.43
CA LYS A 89 3.70 -8.43 6.12
C LYS A 89 3.64 -7.99 4.65
N GLU A 90 2.51 -8.23 4.00
CA GLU A 90 2.23 -7.75 2.65
C GLU A 90 0.91 -7.01 2.58
N LEU A 91 0.85 -5.95 1.78
CA LEU A 91 -0.34 -5.11 1.61
C LEU A 91 -0.46 -4.67 0.16
N GLU A 92 -1.65 -4.80 -0.42
CA GLU A 92 -1.94 -4.34 -1.78
C GLU A 92 -2.11 -2.82 -1.81
N LEU A 93 -1.35 -2.16 -2.68
CA LEU A 93 -1.38 -0.72 -2.87
C LEU A 93 -2.39 -0.29 -3.95
N GLY A 94 -2.68 -1.18 -4.90
CA GLY A 94 -3.53 -0.89 -6.05
C GLY A 94 -3.28 -1.87 -7.19
N GLU A 95 -4.15 -1.79 -8.20
CA GLU A 95 -4.03 -2.57 -9.44
C GLU A 95 -4.03 -1.65 -10.66
N PHE A 96 -3.45 -2.13 -11.75
CA PHE A 96 -3.44 -1.45 -13.04
C PHE A 96 -3.40 -2.46 -14.18
N TYR A 97 -3.92 -2.05 -15.34
CA TYR A 97 -3.93 -2.87 -16.55
C TYR A 97 -2.90 -2.36 -17.55
N THR A 98 -2.06 -3.24 -18.07
CA THR A 98 -1.14 -2.93 -19.17
C THR A 98 -1.87 -3.13 -20.50
N ASP A 99 -1.97 -2.08 -21.31
CA ASP A 99 -2.48 -2.20 -22.68
C ASP A 99 -1.34 -2.44 -23.68
N GLU A 100 -1.66 -2.95 -24.86
CA GLU A 100 -0.70 -3.29 -25.93
C GLU A 100 -0.04 -2.07 -26.60
N GLY A 101 -0.29 -0.86 -26.09
CA GLY A 101 0.36 0.34 -26.57
C GLY A 101 -0.05 1.56 -25.77
N GLN A 102 0.84 2.03 -24.89
CA GLN A 102 0.93 3.46 -24.60
C GLN A 102 2.40 3.87 -24.62
N ASP A 103 2.88 4.10 -25.85
CA ASP A 103 3.86 5.14 -26.08
C ASP A 103 3.14 6.48 -25.85
N GLY A 104 3.32 7.00 -24.65
CA GLY A 104 2.92 8.35 -24.28
C GLY A 104 3.88 8.81 -23.19
N GLU A 105 4.91 9.55 -23.60
CA GLU A 105 5.79 10.26 -22.69
C GLU A 105 4.97 11.17 -21.77
N PHE A 106 5.27 11.15 -20.48
CA PHE A 106 4.95 12.21 -19.54
C PHE A 106 6.25 12.72 -18.91
#